data_AF-A0A7S0TZ59-F1
#
_entry.id   AF-A0A7S0TZ59-F1
#
_cell.length_a   1.000
_cell.length_b   1.000
_cell.length_c   1.000
_cell.angle_alpha   90.00
_cell.angle_beta   90.00
_cell.angle_gamma   90.00
#
_symmetry.space_group_name_H-M   'P 1'
#
loop_
_entity.id
_entity.type
_entity.pdbx_description
1 polymer ?
#
loop_
_entity_poly.entity_id
_entity_poly.type
_entity_poly.pdbx_seq_one_letter_code
_entity_poly.pdbx_strand_id
1 'polypeptide(L)'
;PFFCSRSNLPLDVPLYLGVLKRFYMQPNTVVFITIGLSLSHLSSLLRDRVGEAGTRRIMGSACWVLGGLLLVSSFEERDMSSNTAVRDYAASLLAALPENSILLTKGDLTVYPTRYVQACLGLRPDVSVMDQEIMGYAW
;
A
#
# COMPACT_ATOMS: atom_id res chain seq x y z
N PRO A 1 10.22 15.42 -1.89
CA PRO A 1 10.49 16.87 -1.86
C PRO A 1 10.81 17.47 -3.24
N PHE A 2 11.80 16.97 -3.99
CA PHE A 2 12.13 17.51 -5.33
C PHE A 2 11.03 17.26 -6.37
N PHE A 3 10.52 16.03 -6.48
CA PHE A 3 9.41 15.68 -7.38
C PHE A 3 8.16 16.52 -7.07
N CYS A 4 7.72 16.54 -5.80
CA CYS A 4 6.56 17.30 -5.33
C CYS A 4 6.65 18.80 -5.62
N SER A 5 7.85 19.39 -5.47
CA SER A 5 8.10 20.80 -5.76
C SER A 5 8.03 21.11 -7.27
N ARG A 6 8.31 20.13 -8.13
CA ARG A 6 8.25 20.28 -9.59
C ARG A 6 6.91 19.88 -10.20
N SER A 7 6.05 19.18 -9.46
CA SER A 7 4.78 18.66 -10.02
C SER A 7 3.72 19.73 -10.23
N ASN A 8 3.82 20.89 -9.55
CA ASN A 8 2.83 21.99 -9.59
C ASN A 8 1.37 21.51 -9.47
N LEU A 9 1.13 20.44 -8.70
CA LEU A 9 -0.19 19.86 -8.51
C LEU A 9 -0.89 20.53 -7.33
N PRO A 10 -2.17 20.93 -7.47
CA PRO A 10 -2.97 21.42 -6.34
C PRO A 10 -3.13 20.29 -5.30
N LEU A 11 -2.54 20.46 -4.11
CA LEU A 11 -2.54 19.44 -3.05
C LEU A 11 -3.78 19.51 -2.15
N ASP A 12 -4.61 20.53 -2.34
CA ASP A 12 -5.92 20.71 -1.71
C ASP A 12 -6.92 19.64 -2.16
N VAL A 13 -6.74 19.07 -3.36
CA VAL A 13 -7.59 17.99 -3.86
C VAL A 13 -7.07 16.62 -3.35
N PRO A 14 -7.87 15.85 -2.58
CA PRO A 14 -7.45 14.57 -2.01
C PRO A 14 -6.97 13.55 -3.06
N LEU A 15 -7.54 13.60 -4.27
CA LEU A 15 -7.15 12.73 -5.39
C LEU A 15 -5.67 12.92 -5.77
N TYR A 16 -5.23 14.16 -5.96
CA TYR A 16 -3.84 14.45 -6.34
C TYR A 16 -2.86 14.17 -5.20
N LEU A 17 -3.29 14.42 -3.96
CA LEU A 17 -2.53 14.01 -2.78
C LEU A 17 -2.34 12.49 -2.74
N GLY A 18 -3.37 11.71 -3.07
CA GLY A 18 -3.29 10.25 -3.15
C GLY A 18 -2.29 9.77 -4.21
N VAL A 19 -2.29 10.39 -5.39
CA VAL A 19 -1.29 10.12 -6.44
C VAL A 19 0.13 10.39 -5.93
N LEU A 20 0.33 11.52 -5.25
CA LEU A 20 1.64 11.92 -4.76
C LEU A 20 2.15 11.03 -3.62
N LYS A 21 1.26 10.60 -2.71
CA LYS A 21 1.60 9.74 -1.55
C LYS A 21 2.27 8.43 -1.97
N ARG A 22 1.94 7.88 -3.15
CA ARG A 22 2.58 6.67 -3.69
C ARG A 22 4.10 6.85 -3.90
N PHE A 23 4.52 8.07 -4.18
CA PHE A 23 5.94 8.42 -4.39
C PHE A 23 6.69 8.78 -3.11
N TYR A 24 6.06 8.70 -1.93
CA TYR A 24 6.73 9.00 -0.66
C TYR A 24 7.74 7.92 -0.26
N MET A 25 7.70 6.74 -0.88
CA MET A 25 8.68 5.68 -0.60
C MET A 25 10.12 6.14 -0.85
N GLN A 26 10.39 6.83 -1.97
CA GLN A 26 11.74 7.29 -2.32
C GLN A 26 12.35 8.27 -1.30
N PRO A 27 11.67 9.38 -0.90
CA PRO A 27 12.23 10.27 0.11
C PRO A 27 12.25 9.66 1.51
N ASN A 28 11.29 8.79 1.86
CA ASN A 28 11.31 8.08 3.13
C ASN A 28 12.57 7.22 3.28
N THR A 29 13.07 6.61 2.19
CA THR A 29 14.34 5.86 2.21
C THR A 29 15.51 6.73 2.69
N VAL A 30 15.63 7.97 2.20
CA VAL A 30 16.69 8.89 2.62
C VAL A 30 16.55 9.21 4.11
N VAL A 31 15.32 9.49 4.56
CA VAL A 31 15.03 9.76 5.96
C VAL A 31 15.40 8.55 6.83
N PHE A 32 15.03 7.32 6.45
CA PHE A 32 15.34 6.12 7.21
C PHE A 32 16.84 5.84 7.30
N ILE A 33 17.61 6.09 6.23
CA ILE A 33 19.07 6.00 6.26
C ILE A 33 19.64 6.99 7.27
N THR A 34 19.19 8.25 7.24
CA THR A 34 19.68 9.26 8.21
C THR A 34 19.31 8.92 9.65
N ILE A 35 18.09 8.42 9.89
CA ILE A 35 17.67 7.93 11.21
C ILE A 35 18.56 6.78 11.68
N GLY A 36 18.89 5.84 10.80
CA GLY A 36 19.79 4.72 11.11
C GLY A 36 21.18 5.18 11.53
N LEU A 37 21.75 6.17 10.82
CA LEU A 37 23.05 6.76 11.15
C LEU A 37 23.00 7.57 12.46
N SER A 38 21.92 8.34 12.69
CA SER A 38 21.72 9.06 13.95
C SER A 38 21.58 8.10 15.12
N LEU A 39 20.87 6.98 14.93
CA LEU A 39 20.66 5.98 15.97
C LEU A 39 21.94 5.20 16.30
N SER A 40 22.79 4.93 15.30
CA SER A 40 24.10 4.30 15.55
C SER A 40 25.02 5.23 16.34
N HIS A 41 25.08 6.51 15.99
CA HIS A 41 25.84 7.51 16.75
C HIS A 41 25.28 7.70 18.18
N LEU A 42 23.96 7.72 18.34
CA LEU A 42 23.33 7.79 19.66
C LEU A 42 23.66 6.56 20.51
N SER A 43 23.70 5.38 19.88
CA SER A 43 24.02 4.13 20.57
C SER A 43 25.45 4.10 21.13
N SER A 44 26.43 4.70 20.44
CA SER A 44 27.81 4.77 20.94
C SER A 44 27.91 5.71 22.14
N LEU A 45 27.25 6.87 22.09
CA LEU A 45 27.20 7.82 23.21
C LEU A 45 26.51 7.20 24.46
N LEU A 46 25.43 6.45 24.25
CA LEU A 46 24.73 5.75 25.34
C LEU A 46 25.55 4.60 25.92
N ARG A 47 26.29 3.88 25.08
CA ARG A 47 27.18 2.79 25.52
C ARG A 47 28.25 3.32 26.48
N ASP A 48 28.79 4.50 26.24
CA ASP A 48 29.81 5.13 27.11
C ASP A 48 29.26 5.52 28.49
N ARG A 49 27.95 5.75 28.60
CA ARG A 49 27.30 6.20 29.85
C ARG A 49 26.65 5.07 30.65
N VAL A 50 26.03 4.10 29.97
CA VAL A 50 25.12 3.10 30.58
C VAL A 50 25.57 1.66 30.30
N GLY A 51 26.64 1.48 29.51
CA GLY A 51 27.14 0.17 29.10
C GLY A 51 26.29 -0.51 28.02
N GLU A 52 26.85 -1.55 27.41
CA GLU A 52 26.27 -2.24 26.26
C GLU A 52 24.88 -2.87 26.53
N ALA A 53 24.72 -3.50 27.69
CA ALA A 53 23.45 -4.12 28.08
C ALA A 53 22.35 -3.08 28.35
N GLY A 54 22.70 -1.92 28.90
CA GLY A 54 21.79 -0.81 29.16
C GLY A 54 21.29 -0.17 27.87
N THR A 55 22.21 0.17 26.97
CA THR A 55 21.88 0.73 25.65
C THR A 55 20.96 -0.19 24.85
N ARG A 56 21.24 -1.50 24.81
CA ARG A 56 20.40 -2.48 24.11
C ARG A 56 18.97 -2.52 24.66
N ARG A 57 18.80 -2.49 25.99
CA ARG A 57 17.49 -2.47 26.63
C ARG A 57 16.73 -1.18 26.33
N ILE A 58 17.38 -0.03 26.45
CA ILE A 58 16.76 1.27 26.18
C ILE A 58 16.32 1.36 24.72
N MET A 59 17.21 1.10 23.77
CA MET A 59 16.88 1.15 22.34
C MET A 59 15.80 0.13 21.96
N GLY A 60 15.91 -1.11 22.45
CA GLY A 60 14.90 -2.14 22.21
C GLY A 60 13.52 -1.72 22.74
N SER A 61 13.46 -1.21 23.97
CA SER A 61 12.21 -0.73 24.57
C SER A 61 11.62 0.46 23.81
N ALA A 62 12.46 1.42 23.39
CA ALA A 62 12.03 2.57 22.61
C ALA A 62 11.45 2.16 21.26
N CYS A 63 12.08 1.21 20.55
CA CYS A 63 11.55 0.67 19.30
C CYS A 63 10.18 0.01 19.49
N TRP A 64 10.02 -0.80 20.54
CA TRP A 64 8.73 -1.43 20.84
C TRP A 64 7.63 -0.41 21.16
N VAL A 65 7.95 0.59 21.98
CA VAL A 65 6.99 1.64 22.36
C VAL A 65 6.59 2.47 21.14
N LEU A 66 7.56 2.90 20.32
CA LEU A 66 7.29 3.68 19.11
C LEU A 66 6.49 2.87 18.08
N GLY A 67 6.88 1.61 17.86
CA GLY A 67 6.16 0.72 16.94
C GLY A 67 4.72 0.47 17.39
N GLY A 68 4.51 0.20 18.68
CA GLY A 68 3.18 0.02 19.26
C GLY A 68 2.31 1.27 19.15
N LEU A 69 2.87 2.46 19.47
CA LEU A 69 2.17 3.73 19.37
C LEU A 69 1.75 4.05 17.93
N LEU A 70 2.64 3.83 16.96
CA LEU A 70 2.35 4.02 15.54
C LEU A 70 1.25 3.07 15.06
N LEU A 71 1.27 1.82 15.52
CA LEU A 71 0.25 0.84 15.16
C LEU A 71 -1.11 1.25 15.70
N VAL A 72 -1.21 1.58 16.98
CA VAL A 72 -2.49 1.97 17.62
C VAL A 72 -3.05 3.26 17.03
N SER A 73 -2.22 4.30 16.90
CA SER A 73 -2.66 5.61 16.40
C SER A 73 -3.16 5.58 14.96
N SER A 74 -2.62 4.68 14.14
CA SER A 74 -2.98 4.62 12.73
C SER A 74 -3.90 3.45 12.37
N PHE A 75 -4.31 2.64 13.35
CA PHE A 75 -5.07 1.42 13.07
C PHE A 75 -6.43 1.74 12.47
N GLU A 76 -7.17 2.66 13.09
CA GLU A 76 -8.53 3.02 12.69
C GLU A 76 -8.59 3.59 11.26
N GLU A 77 -7.66 4.46 10.89
CA GLU A 77 -7.60 5.03 9.54
C GLU A 77 -7.18 4.01 8.46
N ARG A 78 -6.47 2.95 8.86
CA ARG A 78 -5.93 1.93 7.93
C ARG A 78 -6.75 0.65 7.91
N ASP A 79 -7.73 0.51 8.79
CA ASP A 79 -8.61 -0.64 8.79
C ASP A 79 -9.55 -0.58 7.57
N MET A 80 -9.28 -1.45 6.60
CA MET A 80 -10.10 -1.64 5.42
C MET A 80 -10.80 -3.00 5.42
N SER A 81 -10.90 -3.66 6.59
CA SER A 81 -11.51 -5.00 6.72
C SER A 81 -12.97 -5.05 6.26
N SER A 82 -13.71 -3.96 6.44
CA SER A 82 -15.11 -3.83 6.00
C SER A 82 -15.25 -3.32 4.56
N ASN A 83 -14.16 -2.98 3.87
CA ASN A 83 -14.23 -2.39 2.54
C ASN A 83 -14.51 -3.45 1.48
N THR A 84 -15.79 -3.62 1.15
CA THR A 84 -16.24 -4.54 0.11
C THR A 84 -16.52 -3.86 -1.22
N ALA A 85 -16.31 -2.55 -1.34
CA ALA A 85 -16.73 -1.76 -2.51
C ALA A 85 -16.19 -2.32 -3.83
N VAL A 86 -14.91 -2.71 -3.86
CA VAL A 86 -14.24 -3.27 -5.04
C VAL A 86 -14.78 -4.67 -5.39
N ARG A 87 -15.08 -5.49 -4.38
CA ARG A 87 -15.68 -6.82 -4.56
C ARG A 87 -17.10 -6.69 -5.10
N ASP A 88 -17.89 -5.83 -4.49
CA ASP A 88 -19.31 -5.66 -4.83
C ASP A 88 -19.47 -5.02 -6.22
N TYR A 89 -18.56 -4.11 -6.59
CA TYR A 89 -18.44 -3.60 -7.96
C TYR A 89 -18.20 -4.72 -8.97
N ALA A 90 -17.19 -5.59 -8.73
CA ALA A 90 -16.87 -6.68 -9.64
C ALA A 90 -17.99 -7.72 -9.75
N ALA A 91 -18.62 -8.07 -8.63
CA ALA A 91 -19.76 -8.98 -8.59
C ALA A 91 -20.96 -8.42 -9.38
N SER A 92 -21.28 -7.13 -9.19
CA SER A 92 -22.36 -6.45 -9.91
C SER A 92 -22.08 -6.35 -11.41
N LEU A 93 -20.83 -6.08 -11.78
CA LEU A 93 -20.38 -6.04 -13.18
C LEU A 93 -20.60 -7.39 -13.87
N LEU A 94 -20.18 -8.49 -13.24
CA LEU A 94 -20.37 -9.84 -13.80
C LEU A 94 -21.84 -10.25 -13.82
N ALA A 95 -22.63 -9.86 -12.80
CA ALA A 95 -24.05 -10.20 -12.72
C ALA A 95 -24.88 -9.57 -13.86
N ALA A 96 -24.49 -8.40 -14.35
CA ALA A 96 -25.19 -7.72 -15.45
C ALA A 96 -24.96 -8.39 -16.82
N LEU A 97 -23.98 -9.29 -16.94
CA LEU A 97 -23.60 -9.91 -18.21
C LEU A 97 -24.43 -11.16 -18.51
N PRO A 98 -24.78 -11.41 -19.79
CA PRO A 98 -25.45 -12.64 -20.20
C PRO A 98 -24.52 -13.86 -20.05
N GLU A 99 -25.12 -15.05 -20.04
CA GLU A 99 -24.39 -16.32 -19.92
C GLU A 99 -23.36 -16.51 -21.04
N ASN A 100 -22.19 -17.04 -20.70
CA ASN A 100 -21.08 -17.33 -21.64
C ASN A 100 -20.58 -16.11 -22.43
N SER A 101 -20.69 -14.91 -21.85
CA SER A 101 -20.18 -13.68 -22.45
C SER A 101 -18.67 -13.53 -22.27
N ILE A 102 -18.06 -12.70 -23.13
CA ILE A 102 -16.66 -12.30 -23.03
C ILE A 102 -16.62 -10.87 -22.52
N LEU A 103 -16.01 -10.66 -21.35
CA LEU A 103 -15.77 -9.35 -20.77
C LEU A 103 -14.35 -8.89 -21.12
N LEU A 104 -14.26 -7.83 -21.92
CA LEU A 104 -13.00 -7.15 -22.20
C LEU A 104 -12.76 -6.10 -21.11
N THR A 105 -11.73 -6.30 -20.31
CA THR A 105 -11.33 -5.43 -19.21
C THR A 105 -10.13 -4.58 -19.60
N LYS A 106 -10.05 -3.39 -19.03
CA LYS A 106 -8.94 -2.46 -19.22
C LYS A 106 -8.62 -1.79 -17.88
N GLY A 107 -7.34 -1.79 -17.54
CA GLY A 107 -6.86 -1.26 -16.27
C GLY A 107 -7.07 -2.20 -15.08
N ASP A 108 -6.26 -1.98 -14.07
CA ASP A 108 -6.16 -2.74 -12.82
C ASP A 108 -7.48 -2.83 -12.04
N LEU A 109 -8.23 -1.73 -11.96
CA LEU A 109 -9.48 -1.63 -11.21
C LEU A 109 -10.60 -2.52 -11.73
N THR A 110 -10.53 -2.97 -12.99
CA THR A 110 -11.52 -3.91 -13.54
C THR A 110 -10.96 -5.33 -13.56
N VAL A 111 -9.73 -5.52 -14.07
CA VAL A 111 -9.09 -6.82 -14.26
C VAL A 111 -8.94 -7.60 -12.95
N TYR A 112 -8.30 -7.00 -11.94
CA TYR A 112 -7.98 -7.73 -10.71
C TYR A 112 -9.20 -8.06 -9.86
N PRO A 113 -10.15 -7.14 -9.67
CA PRO A 113 -11.37 -7.45 -8.93
C PRO A 113 -12.20 -8.54 -9.58
N THR A 114 -12.37 -8.51 -10.91
CA THR A 114 -13.11 -9.57 -11.63
C THR A 114 -12.42 -10.92 -11.52
N ARG A 115 -11.08 -10.96 -11.62
CA ARG A 115 -10.32 -12.20 -11.43
C ARG A 115 -10.42 -12.72 -9.99
N TYR A 116 -10.36 -11.82 -9.01
CA TYR A 116 -10.52 -12.20 -7.60
C TYR A 116 -11.89 -12.83 -7.34
N VAL A 117 -12.99 -12.22 -7.78
CA VAL A 117 -14.33 -12.77 -7.54
C VAL A 117 -14.57 -14.08 -8.30
N GLN A 118 -13.96 -14.28 -9.48
CA GLN A 118 -14.03 -15.55 -10.20
C GLN A 118 -13.17 -16.64 -9.55
N ALA A 119 -11.89 -16.36 -9.32
CA ALA A 119 -10.92 -17.37 -8.87
C ALA A 119 -11.08 -17.72 -7.38
N CYS A 120 -11.41 -16.74 -6.52
CA CYS A 120 -11.52 -16.97 -5.08
C CYS A 120 -12.96 -17.19 -4.61
N LEU A 121 -13.95 -16.50 -5.21
CA LEU A 121 -15.35 -16.59 -4.78
C LEU A 121 -16.22 -17.48 -5.70
N GLY A 122 -15.68 -17.92 -6.85
CA GLY A 122 -16.40 -18.78 -7.79
C GLY A 122 -17.60 -18.11 -8.46
N LEU A 123 -17.64 -16.78 -8.49
CA LEU A 123 -18.76 -16.03 -9.07
C LEU A 123 -18.66 -15.99 -10.59
N ARG A 124 -19.73 -16.39 -11.29
CA ARG A 124 -19.84 -16.35 -12.76
C ARG A 124 -18.60 -16.91 -13.50
N PRO A 125 -18.23 -18.19 -13.28
CA PRO A 125 -17.11 -18.81 -13.99
C PRO A 125 -17.40 -19.04 -15.48
N ASP A 126 -18.65 -18.86 -15.91
CA ASP A 126 -19.09 -18.93 -17.31
C ASP A 126 -18.59 -17.74 -18.15
N VAL A 127 -18.36 -16.58 -17.53
CA VAL A 127 -17.92 -15.36 -18.23
C VAL A 127 -16.41 -15.40 -18.44
N SER A 128 -15.96 -15.26 -19.69
CA SER A 128 -14.53 -15.19 -19.99
C SER A 128 -14.03 -13.74 -19.83
N VAL A 129 -13.15 -13.51 -18.85
CA VAL A 129 -12.56 -12.19 -18.60
C VAL A 129 -11.20 -12.10 -19.28
N MET A 130 -11.08 -11.20 -20.25
CA MET A 130 -9.84 -10.96 -20.99
C MET A 130 -9.34 -9.54 -20.75
N ASP A 131 -8.05 -9.41 -20.48
CA ASP A 131 -7.39 -8.13 -20.22
C ASP A 131 -6.79 -7.60 -21.52
N GLN A 132 -7.26 -6.43 -21.96
CA GLN A 132 -6.82 -5.80 -23.20
C GLN A 132 -5.35 -5.37 -23.19
N GLU A 133 -4.79 -5.06 -22.02
CA GLU A 133 -3.41 -4.57 -21.93
C GLU A 133 -2.41 -5.69 -22.19
N ILE A 134 -2.75 -6.92 -21.82
CA ILE A 134 -1.89 -8.09 -22.04
C ILE A 134 -2.09 -8.78 -23.39
N MET A 135 -3.21 -8.52 -24.10
CA MET A 135 -3.49 -9.16 -25.41
C MET A 135 -2.44 -8.86 -26.49
N GLY A 136 -1.74 -7.71 -26.37
CA GLY A 136 -0.71 -7.31 -27.33
C GLY A 136 0.66 -7.97 -27.10
N TYR A 137 0.83 -8.70 -25.99
CA TYR A 137 2.08 -9.37 -25.67
C TYR A 137 2.08 -10.81 -26.19
N ALA A 138 3.27 -11.29 -26.56
CA ALA A 138 3.45 -12.70 -26.88
C ALA A 138 3.19 -13.55 -25.64
N TRP A 139 2.42 -14.63 -25.83
CA TRP A 139 2.08 -15.61 -24.78
C TRP A 139 3.26 -16.54 -24.49
#